data_AF-Q316J1-F1
#
_entry.id   AF-Q316J1-F1
#
_cell.length_a   1.000
_cell.length_b   1.000
_cell.length_c   1.000
_cell.angle_alpha   90.00
_cell.angle_beta   90.00
_cell.angle_gamma   90.00
#
_symmetry.space_group_name_H-M   'P 1'
#
loop_
_entity.id
_entity.type
_entity.pdbx_description
1 polymer ?
#
loop_
_entity_poly.entity_id
_entity_poly.type
_entity_poly.pdbx_seq_one_letter_code
_entity_poly.pdbx_strand_id
1 'polypeptide(L)'
;MTIQSVGLKAYSNALSNFTKAERSIQSGKLTPEPRVERSFSDTINSSVKKVNDMQSEKSTMIQSFASGETQNVHELMITLQKASVAVKMTSAVRNKVMEAYRELSKMQF
;
A
#
# COMPACT_ATOMS: atom_id res chain seq x y z
N MET A 1 40.40 -17.47 33.91
CA MET A 1 39.70 -16.38 34.63
C MET A 1 39.40 -15.26 33.64
N THR A 2 38.13 -14.93 33.33
CA THR A 2 37.66 -13.61 32.75
C THR A 2 36.19 -13.57 32.30
N ILE A 3 35.38 -14.61 32.52
CA ILE A 3 33.97 -14.67 32.09
C ILE A 3 33.08 -13.60 32.78
N GLN A 4 33.53 -12.97 33.88
CA GLN A 4 32.77 -11.95 34.60
C GLN A 4 32.62 -10.60 33.85
N SER A 5 33.34 -10.37 32.75
CA SER A 5 33.37 -9.04 32.09
C SER A 5 32.30 -8.83 31.01
N VAL A 6 31.72 -9.89 30.43
CA VAL A 6 30.73 -9.77 29.34
C VAL A 6 29.33 -9.50 29.88
N GLY A 7 28.95 -10.15 30.99
CA GLY A 7 27.65 -9.93 31.65
C GLY A 7 27.48 -8.51 32.19
N LEU A 8 28.54 -7.96 32.79
CA LEU A 8 28.53 -6.57 33.30
C LEU A 8 28.43 -5.54 32.16
N LYS A 9 29.05 -5.81 31.00
CA LYS A 9 28.93 -4.96 29.81
C LYS A 9 27.52 -5.01 29.23
N ALA A 10 26.93 -6.20 29.11
CA ALA A 10 25.56 -6.37 28.65
C ALA A 10 24.55 -5.64 29.57
N TYR A 11 24.74 -5.74 30.89
CA TYR A 11 23.92 -5.02 31.87
C TYR A 11 24.11 -3.50 31.78
N SER A 12 25.35 -3.01 31.67
CA SER A 12 25.63 -1.58 31.52
C SER A 12 25.03 -1.00 30.23
N ASN A 13 25.07 -1.77 29.14
CA ASN A 13 24.49 -1.37 27.86
C ASN A 13 22.95 -1.35 27.94
N ALA A 14 22.34 -2.36 28.56
CA ALA A 14 20.90 -2.40 28.80
C ALA A 14 20.43 -1.21 29.67
N LEU A 15 21.16 -0.88 30.73
CA LEU A 15 20.84 0.25 31.60
C LEU A 15 21.03 1.60 30.88
N SER A 16 22.05 1.73 30.03
CA SER A 16 22.25 2.93 29.21
C SER A 16 21.16 3.12 28.14
N ASN A 17 20.67 2.03 27.54
CA ASN A 17 19.59 2.08 26.56
C ASN A 17 18.24 2.37 27.23
N PHE A 18 18.01 1.85 28.43
CA PHE A 18 16.82 2.11 29.22
C PHE A 18 16.73 3.58 29.66
N THR A 19 17.83 4.14 30.19
CA THR A 19 17.89 5.56 30.58
C THR A 19 17.77 6.51 29.37
N LYS A 20 18.24 6.12 28.18
CA LYS A 20 18.04 6.85 26.93
C LYS A 20 16.57 6.80 26.47
N ALA A 21 15.91 5.66 26.62
CA ALA A 21 14.49 5.51 26.34
C ALA A 21 13.63 6.37 27.29
N GLU A 22 13.89 6.34 28.60
CA GLU A 22 13.20 7.19 29.58
C GLU A 22 13.37 8.70 29.29
N ARG A 23 14.59 9.14 28.95
CA ARG A 23 14.83 10.54 28.54
C ARG A 23 14.09 10.91 27.25
N SER A 24 13.94 9.99 26.30
CA SER A 24 13.17 10.24 25.08
C SER A 24 11.67 10.40 25.36
N ILE A 25 11.11 9.63 26.30
CA ILE A 25 9.71 9.76 26.76
C ILE A 25 9.51 11.05 27.57
N GLN A 26 10.46 11.42 28.44
CA GLN A 26 10.35 12.63 29.25
C GLN A 26 10.58 13.93 28.44
N SER A 27 11.31 13.87 27.33
CA SER A 27 11.57 15.02 26.46
C SER A 27 10.40 15.41 25.55
N GLY A 28 9.25 14.73 25.61
CA GLY A 28 8.04 15.11 24.88
C GLY A 28 8.17 15.16 23.35
N LYS A 29 9.32 14.78 22.79
CA LYS A 29 9.54 14.64 21.34
C LYS A 29 9.12 13.26 20.89
N LEU A 30 7.82 13.00 20.99
CA LEU A 30 7.13 12.31 19.91
C LEU A 30 7.04 13.34 18.79
N THR A 31 8.14 13.57 18.06
CA THR A 31 8.00 14.16 16.72
C THR A 31 7.10 13.19 15.99
N PRO A 32 5.86 13.57 15.60
CA PRO A 32 5.13 12.76 14.67
C PRO A 32 6.05 12.65 13.47
N GLU A 33 6.50 11.43 13.14
CA GLU A 33 7.03 11.24 11.80
C GLU A 33 6.02 11.86 10.85
N PRO A 34 6.45 12.66 9.86
CA PRO A 34 5.54 13.14 8.86
C PRO A 34 4.97 11.91 8.18
N ARG A 35 3.78 11.47 8.62
CA ARG A 35 2.96 10.53 7.87
C ARG A 35 2.75 11.28 6.58
N VAL A 36 3.40 10.81 5.52
CA VAL A 36 3.05 11.20 4.16
C VAL A 36 1.65 10.62 3.97
N GLU A 37 0.63 11.35 4.44
CA GLU A 37 -0.74 11.10 4.10
C GLU A 37 -0.82 11.34 2.60
N ARG A 38 -0.69 10.27 1.81
CA ARG A 38 -0.96 10.36 0.38
C ARG A 38 -2.35 10.94 0.24
N SER A 39 -2.45 11.98 -0.57
CA SER A 39 -3.75 12.58 -0.87
C SER A 39 -4.69 11.49 -1.39
N PHE A 40 -5.97 11.60 -1.05
CA PHE A 40 -7.00 10.77 -1.65
C PHE A 40 -6.91 10.81 -3.19
N SER A 41 -6.61 11.98 -3.76
CA SER A 41 -6.40 12.17 -5.20
C SER A 41 -5.23 11.35 -5.72
N ASP A 42 -4.12 11.27 -4.99
CA ASP A 42 -2.95 10.45 -5.37
C ASP A 42 -3.28 8.96 -5.31
N THR A 43 -4.07 8.56 -4.33
CA THR A 43 -4.53 7.17 -4.17
C THR A 43 -5.46 6.77 -5.32
N ILE A 44 -6.40 7.63 -5.72
CA ILE A 44 -7.26 7.38 -6.88
C ILE A 44 -6.43 7.35 -8.17
N ASN A 45 -5.54 8.32 -8.38
CA ASN A 45 -4.72 8.39 -9.58
C ASN A 45 -3.84 7.14 -9.73
N SER A 46 -3.16 6.73 -8.65
CA SER A 46 -2.36 5.51 -8.63
C SER A 46 -3.20 4.25 -8.84
N SER A 47 -4.41 4.19 -8.29
CA SER A 47 -5.33 3.07 -8.48
C SER A 47 -5.81 2.95 -9.93
N VAL A 48 -6.17 4.07 -10.57
CA VAL A 48 -6.57 4.09 -12.00
C VAL A 48 -5.41 3.65 -12.88
N LYS A 49 -4.20 4.15 -12.62
CA LYS A 49 -2.99 3.68 -13.30
C LYS A 49 -2.80 2.18 -13.12
N LYS A 50 -2.99 1.67 -11.91
CA LYS A 50 -2.85 0.23 -11.62
C LYS A 50 -3.85 -0.61 -12.40
N VAL A 51 -5.09 -0.14 -12.57
CA VAL A 51 -6.09 -0.84 -13.41
C VAL A 51 -5.69 -0.83 -14.89
N ASN A 52 -5.10 0.26 -15.38
CA ASN A 52 -4.55 0.29 -16.74
C ASN A 52 -3.40 -0.72 -16.91
N ASP A 53 -2.48 -0.76 -15.95
CA ASP A 53 -1.36 -1.71 -15.95
C ASP A 53 -1.90 -3.16 -15.97
N MET A 54 -2.93 -3.48 -15.17
CA MET A 54 -3.60 -4.80 -15.17
C MET A 54 -4.28 -5.13 -16.50
N GLN A 55 -4.86 -4.15 -17.19
CA GLN A 55 -5.42 -4.37 -18.52
C GLN A 55 -4.35 -4.67 -19.57
N SER A 56 -3.21 -3.96 -19.51
CA SER A 56 -2.08 -4.22 -20.39
C SER A 56 -1.50 -5.61 -20.15
N GLU A 57 -1.27 -5.97 -18.88
CA GLU A 57 -0.77 -7.29 -18.47
C GLU A 57 -1.67 -8.41 -18.95
N LYS A 58 -3.00 -8.26 -18.80
CA LYS A 58 -4.00 -9.17 -19.35
C LYS A 58 -3.83 -9.36 -20.86
N SER A 59 -3.64 -8.28 -21.62
CA SER A 59 -3.48 -8.35 -23.07
C SER A 59 -2.20 -9.09 -23.47
N THR A 60 -1.09 -8.80 -22.80
CA THR A 60 0.19 -9.49 -23.02
C THR A 60 0.08 -10.97 -22.70
N MET A 61 -0.54 -11.33 -21.58
CA MET A 61 -0.68 -12.73 -21.17
C MET A 61 -1.60 -13.52 -22.12
N ILE A 62 -2.65 -12.89 -22.67
CA ILE A 62 -3.46 -13.49 -23.75
C ILE A 62 -2.59 -13.74 -24.98
N GLN A 63 -1.77 -12.76 -25.39
CA GLN A 63 -0.91 -12.87 -26.56
C GLN A 63 0.10 -14.01 -26.40
N SER A 64 0.81 -14.06 -25.27
CA SER A 64 1.81 -15.11 -24.96
C SER A 64 1.18 -16.49 -24.80
N PHE A 65 -0.07 -16.57 -24.32
CA PHE A 65 -0.80 -17.83 -24.27
C PHE A 65 -1.21 -18.30 -25.67
N ALA A 66 -1.72 -17.38 -26.51
CA ALA A 66 -2.12 -17.68 -27.88
C ALA A 66 -0.93 -18.01 -28.80
N SER A 67 0.25 -17.43 -28.56
CA SER A 67 1.48 -17.74 -29.29
C SER A 67 2.13 -19.06 -28.87
N GLY A 68 1.66 -19.66 -27.77
CA GLY A 68 2.22 -20.90 -27.22
C GLY A 68 3.48 -20.70 -26.36
N GLU A 69 3.94 -19.46 -26.14
CA GLU A 69 5.06 -19.15 -25.24
C GLU A 69 4.76 -19.54 -23.79
N THR A 70 3.50 -19.39 -23.36
CA THR A 70 3.08 -19.68 -21.99
C THR A 70 1.91 -20.66 -21.99
N GLN A 71 2.07 -21.83 -21.35
CA GLN A 71 1.00 -22.83 -21.20
C GLN A 71 0.23 -22.69 -19.87
N ASN A 72 0.55 -21.70 -19.04
CA ASN A 72 -0.07 -21.52 -17.73
C ASN A 72 -1.46 -20.87 -17.83
N VAL A 73 -2.46 -21.66 -18.22
CA VAL A 73 -3.85 -21.23 -18.33
C VAL A 73 -4.41 -20.72 -16.99
N HIS A 74 -3.95 -21.26 -15.85
CA HIS A 74 -4.44 -20.87 -14.53
C HIS A 74 -4.06 -19.43 -14.21
N GLU A 75 -2.81 -19.07 -14.47
CA GLU A 75 -2.31 -17.71 -14.25
C GLU A 75 -3.01 -16.71 -15.17
N LEU A 76 -3.23 -17.07 -16.45
CA LEU A 76 -4.04 -16.26 -17.36
C LEU A 76 -5.46 -16.03 -16.83
N MET A 77 -6.14 -17.08 -16.37
CA MET A 77 -7.49 -16.96 -15.81
C MET A 77 -7.53 -16.07 -14.58
N ILE A 78 -6.55 -16.20 -13.68
CA ILE A 78 -6.44 -15.34 -12.49
C ILE A 78 -6.22 -13.88 -12.90
N THR A 79 -5.32 -13.62 -13.85
CA THR A 79 -5.03 -12.25 -14.33
C THR A 79 -6.26 -11.64 -15.01
N LEU A 80 -6.98 -12.41 -15.82
CA LEU A 80 -8.25 -12.00 -16.44
C LEU A 80 -9.30 -11.63 -15.39
N GLN A 81 -9.48 -12.47 -14.37
CA GLN A 81 -10.43 -12.22 -13.29
C GLN A 81 -10.05 -10.98 -12.48
N LYS A 82 -8.77 -10.84 -12.10
CA LYS A 82 -8.25 -9.66 -11.39
C LYS A 82 -8.52 -8.38 -12.15
N ALA A 83 -8.17 -8.33 -13.44
CA ALA A 83 -8.39 -7.15 -14.28
C ALA A 83 -9.89 -6.82 -14.41
N SER A 84 -10.75 -7.83 -14.59
CA SER A 84 -12.21 -7.65 -14.68
C SER A 84 -12.80 -7.07 -13.40
N VAL A 85 -12.44 -7.61 -12.23
CA VAL A 85 -12.90 -7.12 -10.93
C VAL A 85 -12.40 -5.69 -10.69
N ALA A 86 -11.14 -5.40 -11.01
CA ALA A 86 -10.56 -4.07 -10.85
C ALA A 86 -11.29 -3.00 -11.68
N VAL A 87 -11.64 -3.30 -12.93
CA VAL A 87 -12.42 -2.40 -13.79
C VAL A 87 -13.83 -2.17 -13.26
N LYS A 88 -14.51 -3.23 -12.80
CA LYS A 88 -15.85 -3.13 -12.19
C LYS A 88 -15.81 -2.23 -10.95
N MET A 89 -14.84 -2.44 -10.08
CA MET A 89 -14.65 -1.63 -8.87
C MET A 89 -14.38 -0.16 -9.23
N THR A 90 -13.51 0.10 -10.21
CA THR A 90 -13.21 1.47 -10.68
C THR A 90 -14.47 2.17 -11.20
N SER A 91 -15.32 1.45 -11.93
CA SER A 91 -16.58 1.98 -12.45
C SER A 91 -17.57 2.29 -11.32
N ALA A 92 -17.65 1.45 -10.29
CA ALA A 92 -18.48 1.68 -9.12
C ALA A 92 -18.03 2.94 -8.35
N VAL A 93 -16.71 3.10 -8.14
CA VAL A 93 -16.15 4.30 -7.49
C VAL A 93 -16.44 5.55 -8.34
N ARG A 94 -16.20 5.49 -9.66
CA ARG A 94 -16.53 6.60 -10.58
C ARG A 94 -18.00 6.99 -10.46
N ASN A 95 -18.91 6.02 -10.50
CA ASN A 95 -20.34 6.29 -10.36
C ASN A 95 -20.65 6.96 -9.02
N LYS A 96 -20.03 6.49 -7.93
CA LYS A 96 -20.27 7.07 -6.60
C LYS A 96 -19.79 8.51 -6.48
N VAL A 97 -18.66 8.84 -7.10
CA VAL A 97 -18.15 10.21 -7.17
C VAL A 97 -19.11 11.11 -7.97
N MET A 98 -19.62 10.63 -9.10
CA MET A 98 -20.59 11.39 -9.91
C MET A 98 -21.93 11.58 -9.18
N GLU A 99 -22.38 10.59 -8.41
CA GLU A 99 -23.54 10.72 -7.52
C GLU A 99 -23.31 11.78 -6.44
N ALA A 100 -22.17 11.73 -5.74
CA ALA A 100 -21.83 12.71 -4.71
C ALA A 100 -21.79 14.13 -5.29
N TYR A 101 -21.21 14.31 -6.48
CA TYR A 101 -21.23 15.60 -7.17
C TYR A 101 -22.65 16.08 -7.48
N ARG A 102 -23.50 15.19 -8.01
CA ARG A 102 -24.91 15.51 -8.29
C ARG A 102 -25.66 15.88 -7.02
N GLU A 103 -25.44 15.17 -5.92
CA GLU A 103 -26.09 15.45 -4.64
C GLU A 103 -25.71 16.83 -4.10
N LEU A 104 -24.42 17.16 -4.11
CA LEU A 104 -23.94 18.50 -3.73
C LEU A 104 -24.55 19.61 -4.60
N SER A 105 -24.72 19.36 -5.90
CA SER A 105 -25.37 20.33 -6.80
C SER A 105 -26.86 20.52 -6.52
N LYS A 106 -27.54 19.49 -5.99
CA LYS A 106 -28.96 19.56 -5.64
C LYS A 106 -29.21 20.23 -4.30
N MET A 107 -28.25 20.16 -3.37
CA MET A 107 -28.36 20.82 -2.06
C MET A 107 -28.14 22.34 -2.11
N GLN A 108 -27.59 22.89 -3.20
CA GLN A 108 -27.25 24.31 -3.33
C GLN A 108 -28.32 25.18 -4.01
N PHE A 109 -29.58 24.72 -4.08
CA PHE A 109 -30.72 25.50 -4.57
C PHE A 109 -31.91 25.43 -3.61
#